data_AF-G0GEI0-F1
#
_entry.id   AF-G0GEI0-F1
#
_cell.length_a   1.000
_cell.length_b   1.000
_cell.length_c   1.000
_cell.angle_alpha   90.00
_cell.angle_beta   90.00
_cell.angle_gamma   90.00
#
_symmetry.space_group_name_H-M   'P 1'
#
loop_
_entity.id
_entity.type
_entity.pdbx_description
1 polymer ?
#
loop_
_entity_poly.entity_id
_entity_poly.type
_entity_poly.pdbx_seq_one_letter_code
_entity_poly.pdbx_strand_id
1 'polypeptide(L)'
;MASIAQKSLFCWHDVEALGDLHRLRLVLENLPDEELMQQLEQRRGRGRNEYPVRAMWNSLVAGIVFQHPSIEQLRRELLRNGQLRDLCGFDPTRGSDAVPSASAYSRFLSTLRKRSIREALVRVFTSLVDQCYRELPGFGRRLGADGKGIASVARRRGKGAGDRRGEHDADWGCHEYVYQNERGEVQKSVKKWFGFTVHLLADTEYELPVAFTVSRASKHEVPVMRKLIRSLDRHRPHILKAAEVFTADRGYDDGTLIDLLWHEHRIKPVIDIRNLWKDGEETKLVAGTPNVVYDYQGTVSCVCMATGTQREMAYRGFEEKRGTLKYGCPAVHYGYECAGKASCPLASCIRIPLSTDRRVFTPLARSSYRWKREYAKRTALERIHSRLDRSFSLELHTIRGQEKLSVHLTLVFSVMSALALGRVRENQPNQMRSLVRPAA
;
A
#
# COMPACT_ATOMS: atom_id res chain seq x y z
N MET A 1 40.74 -45.52 -28.25
CA MET A 1 39.94 -44.32 -28.61
C MET A 1 38.53 -44.53 -28.13
N ALA A 2 38.15 -43.92 -27.01
CA ALA A 2 36.79 -43.98 -26.51
C ALA A 2 36.09 -42.67 -26.86
N SER A 3 35.26 -42.69 -27.91
CA SER A 3 34.35 -41.58 -28.18
C SER A 3 33.30 -41.56 -27.07
N ILE A 4 33.35 -40.57 -26.19
CA ILE A 4 32.25 -40.27 -25.30
C ILE A 4 31.18 -39.62 -26.17
N ALA A 5 30.21 -40.42 -26.59
CA ALA A 5 28.99 -39.95 -27.22
C ALA A 5 28.32 -38.93 -26.29
N GLN A 6 27.93 -37.79 -26.86
CA GLN A 6 27.19 -36.71 -26.21
C GLN A 6 25.90 -37.27 -25.60
N LYS A 7 25.95 -37.61 -24.30
CA LYS A 7 24.79 -38.03 -23.50
C LYS A 7 24.20 -36.81 -22.80
N SER A 8 23.53 -35.93 -23.54
CA SER A 8 22.39 -35.13 -23.07
C SER A 8 21.95 -34.16 -24.15
N LEU A 9 20.69 -34.29 -24.59
CA LEU A 9 19.94 -33.31 -25.39
C LEU A 9 19.19 -32.29 -24.50
N PHE A 10 19.52 -32.25 -23.20
CA PHE A 10 18.98 -31.30 -22.23
C PHE A 10 20.12 -30.57 -21.52
N CYS A 11 20.02 -29.25 -21.57
CA CYS A 11 20.94 -28.32 -20.91
C CYS A 11 20.62 -28.30 -19.42
N TRP A 12 21.63 -28.18 -18.56
CA TRP A 12 21.48 -27.90 -17.12
C TRP A 12 20.64 -26.63 -16.82
N HIS A 13 20.24 -25.87 -17.84
CA HIS A 13 19.19 -24.89 -17.72
C HIS A 13 17.86 -25.48 -17.29
N ASP A 14 17.53 -26.76 -17.42
CA ASP A 14 16.13 -27.22 -17.27
C ASP A 14 15.74 -27.80 -15.91
N VAL A 15 16.63 -27.83 -14.91
CA VAL A 15 16.31 -28.48 -13.62
C VAL A 15 16.76 -27.62 -12.43
N GLU A 16 15.77 -27.06 -11.72
CA GLU A 16 15.80 -26.48 -10.36
C GLU A 16 16.38 -25.07 -10.11
N ALA A 17 17.26 -24.49 -10.95
CA ALA A 17 17.70 -23.09 -10.80
C ALA A 17 16.90 -22.05 -11.62
N LEU A 18 15.96 -22.52 -12.46
CA LEU A 18 15.21 -21.68 -13.39
C LEU A 18 14.25 -20.70 -12.74
N GLY A 19 13.72 -21.01 -11.55
CA GLY A 19 12.69 -20.18 -10.94
C GLY A 19 13.12 -18.73 -10.78
N ASP A 20 14.28 -18.50 -10.19
CA ASP A 20 14.74 -17.18 -9.81
C ASP A 20 15.33 -16.41 -10.98
N LEU A 21 16.10 -17.09 -11.84
CA LEU A 21 16.65 -16.50 -13.06
C LEU A 21 15.55 -16.15 -14.06
N HIS A 22 14.51 -16.98 -14.19
CA HIS A 22 13.32 -16.65 -14.99
C HIS A 22 12.54 -15.48 -14.37
N ARG A 23 12.33 -15.45 -13.05
CA ARG A 23 11.71 -14.29 -12.36
C ARG A 23 12.50 -13.01 -12.62
N LEU A 24 13.83 -13.07 -12.58
CA LEU A 24 14.67 -11.91 -12.89
C LEU A 24 14.54 -11.49 -14.35
N ARG A 25 14.62 -12.43 -15.29
CA ARG A 25 14.40 -12.15 -16.73
C ARG A 25 13.06 -11.46 -16.95
N LEU A 26 11.99 -12.01 -16.36
CA LEU A 26 10.65 -11.46 -16.42
C LEU A 26 10.61 -10.01 -15.92
N VAL A 27 11.29 -9.70 -14.80
CA VAL A 27 11.36 -8.32 -14.32
C VAL A 27 12.12 -7.43 -15.28
N LEU A 28 13.31 -7.84 -15.72
CA LEU A 28 14.17 -7.02 -16.58
C LEU A 28 13.49 -6.70 -17.92
N GLU A 29 12.75 -7.66 -18.50
CA GLU A 29 12.00 -7.47 -19.74
C GLU A 29 10.79 -6.53 -19.58
N ASN A 30 10.26 -6.40 -18.37
CA ASN A 30 9.07 -5.61 -18.09
C ASN A 30 9.36 -4.29 -17.34
N LEU A 31 10.63 -3.99 -17.06
CA LEU A 31 11.04 -2.79 -16.33
C LEU A 31 11.24 -1.62 -17.31
N PRO A 32 10.45 -0.51 -17.23
CA PRO A 32 10.58 0.63 -18.13
C PRO A 32 11.71 1.57 -17.67
N ASP A 33 12.95 1.08 -17.64
CA ASP A 33 14.11 1.74 -17.04
C ASP A 33 15.08 2.41 -18.04
N GLU A 34 14.77 2.38 -19.34
CA GLU A 34 15.66 2.89 -20.39
C GLU A 34 16.04 4.37 -20.17
N GLU A 35 15.06 5.22 -19.80
CA GLU A 35 15.32 6.63 -19.48
C GLU A 35 16.30 6.78 -18.29
N LEU A 36 16.12 5.95 -17.26
CA LEU A 36 16.99 5.92 -16.09
C LEU A 36 18.41 5.47 -16.48
N MET A 37 18.53 4.44 -17.34
CA MET A 37 19.81 3.92 -17.82
C MET A 37 20.58 4.99 -18.60
N GLN A 38 19.92 5.66 -19.54
CA GLN A 38 20.52 6.75 -20.32
C GLN A 38 21.04 7.87 -19.42
N GLN A 39 20.28 8.30 -18.41
CA GLN A 39 20.74 9.33 -17.47
C GLN A 39 21.92 8.88 -16.62
N LEU A 40 21.94 7.61 -16.17
CA LEU A 40 23.07 7.06 -15.43
C LEU A 40 24.33 6.95 -16.29
N GLU A 41 24.20 6.53 -17.55
CA GLU A 41 25.29 6.41 -18.53
C GLU A 41 25.85 7.77 -18.92
N GLN A 42 24.98 8.74 -19.23
CA GLN A 42 25.38 10.13 -19.48
C GLN A 42 26.15 10.70 -18.30
N ARG A 43 25.69 10.42 -17.08
CA ARG A 43 26.37 10.86 -15.86
C ARG A 43 27.72 10.21 -15.64
N ARG A 44 27.87 8.93 -16.00
CA ARG A 44 29.16 8.23 -15.98
C ARG A 44 30.13 8.87 -16.98
N GLY A 45 29.63 9.28 -18.15
CA GLY A 45 30.42 9.87 -19.22
C GLY A 45 31.54 8.91 -19.66
N ARG A 46 32.76 9.46 -19.81
CA ARG A 46 33.98 8.71 -20.16
C ARG A 46 34.75 8.16 -18.95
N GLY A 47 34.13 8.12 -17.77
CA GLY A 47 34.75 7.55 -16.56
C GLY A 47 35.03 6.04 -16.71
N ARG A 48 35.80 5.48 -15.76
CA ARG A 48 36.12 4.04 -15.71
C ARG A 48 34.85 3.19 -15.82
N ASN A 49 34.83 2.27 -16.79
CA ASN A 49 33.70 1.38 -17.06
C ASN A 49 33.99 -0.06 -16.60
N GLU A 50 34.68 -0.20 -15.47
CA GLU A 50 35.03 -1.49 -14.88
C GLU A 50 33.79 -2.31 -14.51
N TYR A 51 32.70 -1.65 -14.11
CA TYR A 51 31.39 -2.25 -13.90
C TYR A 51 30.35 -1.47 -14.73
N PRO A 52 29.84 -2.03 -15.83
CA PRO A 52 28.85 -1.36 -16.68
C PRO A 52 27.61 -0.93 -15.90
N VAL A 53 27.04 0.23 -16.25
CA VAL A 53 25.88 0.82 -15.55
C VAL A 53 24.69 -0.13 -15.55
N ARG A 54 24.35 -0.71 -16.71
CA ARG A 54 23.24 -1.66 -16.85
C ARG A 54 23.48 -2.94 -16.04
N ALA A 55 24.71 -3.45 -16.03
CA ALA A 55 25.06 -4.62 -15.22
C ALA A 55 24.93 -4.37 -13.71
N MET A 56 25.39 -3.20 -13.25
CA MET A 56 25.20 -2.74 -11.86
C MET A 56 23.72 -2.57 -11.48
N TRP A 57 22.91 -2.08 -12.43
CA TRP A 57 21.48 -1.90 -12.24
C TRP A 57 20.74 -3.23 -12.16
N ASN A 58 20.95 -4.11 -13.16
CA ASN A 58 20.34 -5.43 -13.23
C ASN A 58 20.72 -6.29 -12.02
N SER A 59 21.94 -6.17 -11.50
CA SER A 59 22.35 -6.89 -10.30
C SER A 59 21.67 -6.39 -9.03
N LEU A 60 21.36 -5.09 -8.93
CA LEU A 60 20.55 -4.56 -7.84
C LEU A 60 19.09 -5.03 -7.92
N VAL A 61 18.53 -5.07 -9.12
CA VAL A 61 17.20 -5.65 -9.37
C VAL A 61 17.19 -7.14 -8.98
N ALA A 62 18.22 -7.90 -9.39
CA ALA A 62 18.41 -9.28 -8.99
C ALA A 62 18.45 -9.45 -7.47
N GLY A 63 19.17 -8.56 -6.76
CA GLY A 63 19.20 -8.56 -5.30
C GLY A 63 17.81 -8.49 -4.66
N ILE A 64 16.88 -7.74 -5.26
CA ILE A 64 15.51 -7.63 -4.77
C ILE A 64 14.69 -8.87 -5.15
N VAL A 65 14.79 -9.34 -6.40
CA VAL A 65 14.06 -10.53 -6.88
C VAL A 65 14.47 -11.79 -6.09
N PHE A 66 15.75 -11.91 -5.78
CA PHE A 66 16.36 -13.04 -5.06
C PHE A 66 16.29 -12.83 -3.53
N GLN A 67 15.69 -11.72 -3.08
CA GLN A 67 15.43 -11.44 -1.67
C GLN A 67 16.72 -11.38 -0.84
N HIS A 68 17.81 -10.85 -1.41
CA HIS A 68 19.06 -10.67 -0.69
C HIS A 68 18.94 -9.48 0.28
N PRO A 69 19.07 -9.69 1.60
CA PRO A 69 18.88 -8.66 2.62
C PRO A 69 20.02 -7.61 2.65
N SER A 70 21.15 -7.89 2.00
CA SER A 70 22.27 -6.95 1.91
C SER A 70 23.07 -7.09 0.62
N ILE A 71 23.80 -6.02 0.29
CA ILE A 71 24.75 -6.00 -0.84
C ILE A 71 25.82 -7.07 -0.68
N GLU A 72 26.27 -7.39 0.52
CA GLU A 72 27.28 -8.45 0.72
C GLU A 72 26.72 -9.84 0.41
N GLN A 73 25.43 -10.10 0.69
CA GLN A 73 24.81 -11.36 0.28
C GLN A 73 24.64 -11.43 -1.24
N LEU A 74 24.19 -10.34 -1.89
CA LEU A 74 24.17 -10.26 -3.35
C LEU A 74 25.56 -10.47 -3.96
N ARG A 75 26.62 -9.89 -3.39
CA ARG A 75 27.99 -10.09 -3.86
C ARG A 75 28.44 -11.54 -3.74
N ARG A 76 28.11 -12.22 -2.64
CA ARG A 76 28.39 -13.66 -2.46
C ARG A 76 27.66 -14.50 -3.50
N GLU A 77 26.39 -14.18 -3.80
CA GLU A 77 25.64 -14.84 -4.88
C GLU A 77 26.31 -14.62 -6.23
N LEU A 78 26.64 -13.37 -6.56
CA LEU A 78 27.31 -13.04 -7.80
C LEU A 78 28.68 -13.69 -7.94
N LEU A 79 29.41 -13.97 -6.85
CA LEU A 79 30.68 -14.70 -6.91
C LEU A 79 30.48 -16.18 -7.29
N ARG A 80 29.45 -16.83 -6.74
CA ARG A 80 29.18 -18.25 -6.97
C ARG A 80 28.39 -18.54 -8.24
N ASN A 81 27.56 -17.61 -8.70
CA ASN A 81 26.57 -17.85 -9.75
C ASN A 81 26.96 -17.14 -11.06
N GLY A 82 27.57 -17.89 -11.97
CA GLY A 82 27.97 -17.40 -13.30
C GLY A 82 26.79 -17.03 -14.20
N GLN A 83 25.69 -17.80 -14.12
CA GLN A 83 24.48 -17.52 -14.91
C GLN A 83 23.81 -16.23 -14.49
N LEU A 84 23.75 -15.94 -13.18
CA LEU A 84 23.25 -14.67 -12.69
C LEU A 84 24.09 -13.50 -13.18
N ARG A 85 25.43 -13.65 -13.18
CA ARG A 85 26.32 -12.60 -13.69
C ARG A 85 26.06 -12.32 -15.17
N ASP A 86 25.97 -13.37 -15.97
CA ASP A 86 25.68 -13.29 -17.40
C ASP A 86 24.31 -12.64 -17.66
N LEU A 87 23.26 -13.07 -16.95
CA LEU A 87 21.92 -12.48 -17.04
C LEU A 87 21.89 -10.99 -16.62
N CYS A 88 22.72 -10.59 -15.67
CA CYS A 88 22.87 -9.17 -15.32
C CYS A 88 23.58 -8.38 -16.44
N GLY A 89 24.35 -9.03 -17.31
CA GLY A 89 25.15 -8.40 -18.37
C GLY A 89 26.59 -8.09 -17.94
N PHE A 90 27.13 -8.83 -16.97
CA PHE A 90 28.57 -8.78 -16.67
C PHE A 90 29.36 -9.59 -17.70
N ASP A 91 30.58 -9.14 -18.04
CA ASP A 91 31.46 -9.83 -18.98
C ASP A 91 31.81 -11.25 -18.49
N PRO A 92 31.39 -12.32 -19.21
CA PRO A 92 31.67 -13.70 -18.81
C PRO A 92 33.16 -14.04 -18.75
N THR A 93 33.99 -13.39 -19.57
CA THR A 93 35.44 -13.66 -19.66
C THR A 93 36.20 -13.26 -18.40
N ARG A 94 35.64 -12.31 -17.64
CA ARG A 94 36.20 -11.83 -16.38
C ARG A 94 35.84 -12.71 -15.19
N GLY A 95 34.94 -13.68 -15.34
CA GLY A 95 34.54 -14.59 -14.26
C GLY A 95 34.17 -13.84 -12.97
N SER A 96 34.85 -14.17 -11.88
CA SER A 96 34.64 -13.54 -10.56
C SER A 96 35.13 -12.09 -10.48
N ASP A 97 36.09 -11.68 -11.31
CA ASP A 97 36.61 -10.30 -11.34
C ASP A 97 35.59 -9.31 -11.91
N ALA A 98 34.52 -9.80 -12.54
CA ALA A 98 33.39 -8.97 -12.96
C ALA A 98 32.51 -8.52 -11.79
N VAL A 99 32.60 -9.19 -10.63
CA VAL A 99 31.74 -8.90 -9.47
C VAL A 99 32.08 -7.54 -8.86
N PRO A 100 31.12 -6.60 -8.78
CA PRO A 100 31.39 -5.29 -8.23
C PRO A 100 31.80 -5.33 -6.75
N SER A 101 32.75 -4.47 -6.39
CA SER A 101 33.14 -4.24 -5.00
C SER A 101 32.02 -3.58 -4.18
N ALA A 102 32.07 -3.74 -2.85
CA ALA A 102 31.13 -3.08 -1.93
C ALA A 102 31.12 -1.55 -2.08
N SER A 103 32.28 -0.95 -2.39
CA SER A 103 32.42 0.48 -2.63
C SER A 103 31.83 0.91 -3.97
N ALA A 104 31.83 0.04 -4.99
CA ALA A 104 31.14 0.28 -6.26
C ALA A 104 29.62 0.36 -6.03
N TYR A 105 29.02 -0.62 -5.36
CA TYR A 105 27.59 -0.58 -4.98
C TYR A 105 27.24 0.64 -4.13
N SER A 106 28.05 0.96 -3.13
CA SER A 106 27.84 2.15 -2.28
C SER A 106 27.82 3.45 -3.11
N ARG A 107 28.72 3.59 -4.09
CA ARG A 107 28.74 4.75 -5.01
C ARG A 107 27.55 4.75 -5.96
N PHE A 108 27.13 3.60 -6.45
CA PHE A 108 25.97 3.46 -7.33
C PHE A 108 24.67 3.83 -6.62
N LEU A 109 24.41 3.27 -5.43
CA LEU A 109 23.29 3.65 -4.57
C LEU A 109 23.33 5.14 -4.19
N SER A 110 24.51 5.70 -3.99
CA SER A 110 24.66 7.15 -3.78
C SER A 110 24.25 7.96 -5.02
N THR A 111 24.49 7.43 -6.22
CA THR A 111 24.08 8.05 -7.48
C THR A 111 22.58 8.00 -7.69
N LEU A 112 21.92 6.89 -7.33
CA LEU A 112 20.45 6.77 -7.37
C LEU A 112 19.71 7.81 -6.52
N ARG A 113 20.35 8.34 -5.48
CA ARG A 113 19.78 9.38 -4.60
C ARG A 113 19.87 10.78 -5.18
N LYS A 114 20.69 10.99 -6.23
CA LYS A 114 20.80 12.32 -6.84
C LYS A 114 19.48 12.70 -7.46
N ARG A 115 19.05 13.96 -7.26
CA ARG A 115 17.70 14.43 -7.57
C ARG A 115 17.18 13.97 -8.95
N SER A 116 17.92 14.25 -10.02
CA SER A 116 17.50 13.88 -11.39
C SER A 116 17.34 12.38 -11.59
N ILE A 117 18.28 11.59 -11.06
CA ILE A 117 18.25 10.11 -11.13
C ILE A 117 17.10 9.55 -10.29
N ARG A 118 16.87 10.10 -9.10
CA ARG A 118 15.74 9.72 -8.26
C ARG A 118 14.40 10.03 -8.93
N GLU A 119 14.28 11.17 -9.58
CA GLU A 119 13.07 11.53 -10.35
C GLU A 119 12.85 10.55 -11.52
N ALA A 120 13.91 10.15 -12.24
CA ALA A 120 13.84 9.10 -13.26
C ALA A 120 13.45 7.73 -12.68
N LEU A 121 14.00 7.35 -11.53
CA LEU A 121 13.62 6.13 -10.83
C LEU A 121 12.14 6.12 -10.40
N VAL A 122 11.64 7.26 -9.91
CA VAL A 122 10.21 7.41 -9.63
C VAL A 122 9.38 7.27 -10.90
N ARG A 123 9.87 7.77 -12.06
CA ARG A 123 9.19 7.57 -13.35
C ARG A 123 9.07 6.10 -13.75
N VAL A 124 10.10 5.28 -13.51
CA VAL A 124 10.02 3.82 -13.70
C VAL A 124 8.83 3.24 -12.94
N PHE A 125 8.74 3.55 -11.64
CA PHE A 125 7.63 3.09 -10.80
C PHE A 125 6.27 3.59 -11.32
N THR A 126 6.14 4.89 -11.61
CA THR A 126 4.86 5.45 -12.04
C THR A 126 4.43 4.93 -13.41
N SER A 127 5.36 4.66 -14.32
CA SER A 127 5.10 4.05 -15.63
C SER A 127 4.57 2.63 -15.50
N LEU A 128 5.09 1.84 -14.55
CA LEU A 128 4.54 0.52 -14.23
C LEU A 128 3.12 0.63 -13.68
N VAL A 129 2.84 1.61 -12.81
CA VAL A 129 1.48 1.86 -12.33
C VAL A 129 0.55 2.24 -13.49
N ASP A 130 0.99 3.08 -14.43
CA ASP A 130 0.20 3.43 -15.63
C ASP A 130 -0.03 2.22 -16.55
N GLN A 131 0.93 1.29 -16.64
CA GLN A 131 0.75 0.01 -17.32
C GLN A 131 -0.30 -0.87 -16.61
N CYS A 132 -0.29 -0.94 -15.27
CA CYS A 132 -1.35 -1.61 -14.52
C CYS A 132 -2.74 -1.05 -14.83
N TYR A 133 -2.91 0.27 -14.93
CA TYR A 133 -4.20 0.86 -15.33
C TYR A 133 -4.66 0.46 -16.74
N ARG A 134 -3.72 0.20 -17.66
CA ARG A 134 -4.03 -0.21 -19.04
C ARG A 134 -4.33 -1.70 -19.16
N GLU A 135 -3.61 -2.53 -18.41
CA GLU A 135 -3.59 -3.99 -18.61
C GLU A 135 -4.42 -4.76 -17.58
N LEU A 136 -4.72 -4.17 -16.41
CA LEU A 136 -5.48 -4.82 -15.35
C LEU A 136 -6.91 -4.26 -15.26
N PRO A 137 -7.94 -5.06 -15.63
CA PRO A 137 -9.32 -4.61 -15.60
C PRO A 137 -9.77 -4.11 -14.22
N GLY A 138 -10.13 -2.83 -14.14
CA GLY A 138 -10.65 -2.24 -12.90
C GLY A 138 -9.59 -1.92 -11.84
N PHE A 139 -8.30 -2.00 -12.18
CA PHE A 139 -7.23 -1.52 -11.32
C PHE A 139 -7.43 -0.05 -10.95
N GLY A 140 -7.22 0.27 -9.67
CA GLY A 140 -7.39 1.59 -9.09
C GLY A 140 -8.82 1.92 -8.66
N ARG A 141 -9.82 1.09 -8.97
CA ARG A 141 -11.22 1.34 -8.54
C ARG A 141 -11.41 1.20 -7.03
N ARG A 142 -10.59 0.36 -6.38
CA ARG A 142 -10.69 0.05 -4.94
C ARG A 142 -9.35 0.33 -4.29
N LEU A 143 -9.19 1.55 -3.82
CA LEU A 143 -7.95 1.99 -3.19
C LEU A 143 -7.98 1.71 -1.68
N GLY A 144 -6.85 1.29 -1.16
CA GLY A 144 -6.60 1.10 0.27
C GLY A 144 -5.44 1.94 0.73
N ALA A 145 -5.55 2.52 1.92
CA ALA A 145 -4.50 3.31 2.55
C ALA A 145 -4.14 2.75 3.93
N ASP A 146 -2.84 2.59 4.16
CA ASP A 146 -2.31 2.15 5.45
C ASP A 146 -0.90 2.73 5.69
N GLY A 147 -0.56 2.90 6.96
CA GLY A 147 0.74 3.36 7.41
C GLY A 147 1.54 2.22 8.02
N LYS A 148 2.81 2.10 7.65
CA LYS A 148 3.73 1.11 8.20
C LYS A 148 4.95 1.75 8.81
N GLY A 149 5.10 1.58 10.12
CA GLY A 149 6.34 1.93 10.82
C GLY A 149 7.49 1.04 10.37
N ILE A 150 8.59 1.66 9.93
CA ILE A 150 9.86 1.02 9.59
C ILE A 150 10.89 1.48 10.64
N ALA A 151 11.28 0.58 11.52
CA ALA A 151 12.30 0.86 12.52
C ALA A 151 13.65 1.08 11.84
N SER A 152 14.37 2.14 12.22
CA SER A 152 15.76 2.29 11.82
C SER A 152 16.61 1.23 12.52
N VAL A 153 17.69 0.80 11.88
CA VAL A 153 18.73 -0.03 12.53
C VAL A 153 19.38 0.70 13.71
N ALA A 154 19.39 2.03 13.68
CA ALA A 154 19.85 2.82 14.81
C ALA A 154 18.80 2.81 15.93
N ARG A 155 19.23 2.72 17.18
CA ARG A 155 18.33 2.81 18.36
C ARG A 155 17.98 4.27 18.74
N ARG A 156 18.72 5.23 18.21
CA ARG A 156 18.59 6.66 18.51
C ARG A 156 19.28 7.50 17.44
N ARG A 157 19.02 8.81 17.49
CA ARG A 157 19.67 9.80 16.65
C ARG A 157 21.18 9.84 16.88
N GLY A 158 21.94 10.01 15.80
CA GLY A 158 23.39 10.19 15.83
C GLY A 158 23.79 11.48 16.56
N LYS A 159 24.93 11.45 17.25
CA LYS A 159 25.41 12.57 18.07
C LYS A 159 26.26 13.59 17.28
N GLY A 160 26.99 13.15 16.26
CA GLY A 160 27.88 14.01 15.47
C GLY A 160 27.22 14.55 14.21
N ALA A 161 27.17 15.87 14.07
CA ALA A 161 26.73 16.52 12.83
C ALA A 161 27.62 16.07 11.67
N GLY A 162 27.02 15.59 10.59
CA GLY A 162 27.75 15.13 9.39
C GLY A 162 28.32 13.71 9.44
N ASP A 163 28.25 12.99 10.58
CA ASP A 163 28.67 11.58 10.64
C ASP A 163 27.70 10.69 9.88
N ARG A 164 28.07 10.28 8.66
CA ARG A 164 27.22 9.45 7.79
C ARG A 164 26.96 8.04 8.31
N ARG A 165 27.63 7.62 9.40
CA ARG A 165 27.37 6.33 10.08
C ARG A 165 26.15 6.40 10.98
N GLY A 166 25.79 7.58 11.52
CA GLY A 166 24.63 7.76 12.38
C GLY A 166 23.32 7.88 11.61
N GLU A 167 22.20 7.65 12.31
CA GLU A 167 20.87 8.01 11.81
C GLU A 167 20.50 9.42 12.27
N HIS A 168 20.18 10.32 11.35
CA HIS A 168 20.07 11.76 11.69
C HIS A 168 18.71 12.38 11.42
N ASP A 169 17.89 11.72 10.60
CA ASP A 169 16.58 12.18 10.14
C ASP A 169 15.42 11.32 10.63
N ALA A 170 15.67 10.19 11.29
CA ALA A 170 14.66 9.41 12.02
C ALA A 170 14.30 10.03 13.37
N ASP A 171 13.09 9.75 13.84
CA ASP A 171 12.59 10.11 15.18
C ASP A 171 11.69 9.01 15.75
N TRP A 172 11.09 9.27 16.92
CA TRP A 172 10.22 8.32 17.59
C TRP A 172 8.76 8.48 17.14
N GLY A 173 8.17 7.37 16.72
CA GLY A 173 6.73 7.19 16.53
C GLY A 173 6.12 6.37 17.66
N CYS A 174 4.81 6.50 17.81
CA CYS A 174 4.03 5.83 18.84
C CYS A 174 2.62 5.55 18.33
N HIS A 175 2.21 4.27 18.31
CA HIS A 175 0.85 3.84 18.04
C HIS A 175 0.25 3.26 19.32
N GLU A 176 -0.87 3.83 19.75
CA GLU A 176 -1.64 3.34 20.90
C GLU A 176 -2.84 2.55 20.38
N TYR A 177 -2.87 1.26 20.70
CA TYR A 177 -4.00 0.37 20.43
C TYR A 177 -4.80 0.25 21.72
N VAL A 178 -6.09 0.58 21.63
CA VAL A 178 -7.04 0.36 22.70
C VAL A 178 -7.93 -0.80 22.27
N TYR A 179 -7.88 -1.91 22.99
CA TYR A 179 -8.71 -3.08 22.72
C TYR A 179 -9.39 -3.53 24.00
N GLN A 180 -10.55 -4.18 23.85
CA GLN A 180 -11.29 -4.76 24.95
C GLN A 180 -10.97 -6.25 24.99
N ASN A 181 -10.55 -6.78 26.14
CA ASN A 181 -10.27 -8.21 26.27
C ASN A 181 -11.57 -9.03 26.36
N GLU A 182 -11.47 -10.35 26.33
CA GLU A 182 -12.61 -11.29 26.45
C GLU A 182 -13.43 -11.09 27.75
N ARG A 183 -12.85 -10.41 28.75
CA ARG A 183 -13.48 -10.09 30.03
C ARG A 183 -14.15 -8.71 30.06
N GLY A 184 -14.14 -7.99 28.93
CA GLY A 184 -14.74 -6.66 28.83
C GLY A 184 -13.84 -5.52 29.32
N GLU A 185 -12.60 -5.79 29.74
CA GLU A 185 -11.68 -4.76 30.23
C GLU A 185 -10.96 -4.06 29.08
N VAL A 186 -10.90 -2.73 29.14
CA VAL A 186 -10.20 -1.91 28.14
C VAL A 186 -8.69 -1.91 28.44
N GLN A 187 -7.91 -2.55 27.58
CA GLN A 187 -6.45 -2.56 27.63
C GLN A 187 -5.84 -1.61 26.60
N LYS A 188 -4.67 -1.06 26.94
CA LYS A 188 -3.89 -0.20 26.06
C LYS A 188 -2.55 -0.87 25.76
N SER A 189 -2.27 -1.12 24.48
CA SER A 189 -0.95 -1.53 24.00
C SER A 189 -0.30 -0.38 23.24
N VAL A 190 0.93 -0.05 23.61
CA VAL A 190 1.66 1.08 23.01
C VAL A 190 2.85 0.55 22.23
N LYS A 191 2.80 0.66 20.90
CA LYS A 191 3.92 0.31 20.01
C LYS A 191 4.75 1.57 19.72
N LYS A 192 5.99 1.60 20.21
CA LYS A 192 6.95 2.68 19.91
C LYS A 192 8.04 2.17 18.97
N TRP A 193 8.46 3.01 18.02
CA TRP A 193 9.61 2.71 17.18
C TRP A 193 10.39 3.97 16.86
N PHE A 194 11.71 3.85 16.77
CA PHE A 194 12.58 4.90 16.25
C PHE A 194 12.83 4.62 14.77
N GLY A 195 12.46 5.54 13.88
CA GLY A 195 12.57 5.31 12.44
C GLY A 195 11.67 6.20 11.60
N PHE A 196 10.98 5.56 10.66
CA PHE A 196 10.15 6.19 9.64
C PHE A 196 8.77 5.55 9.57
N THR A 197 7.87 6.16 8.81
CA THR A 197 6.58 5.59 8.41
C THR A 197 6.47 5.62 6.90
N VAL A 198 6.14 4.48 6.29
CA VAL A 198 5.74 4.37 4.89
C VAL A 198 4.23 4.53 4.84
N HIS A 199 3.75 5.52 4.10
CA HIS A 199 2.33 5.75 3.83
C HIS A 199 2.04 5.18 2.46
N LEU A 200 1.29 4.09 2.41
CA LEU A 200 1.02 3.34 1.19
C LEU A 200 -0.42 3.59 0.74
N LEU A 201 -0.60 3.87 -0.55
CA LEU A 201 -1.86 3.78 -1.28
C LEU A 201 -1.74 2.66 -2.30
N ALA A 202 -2.61 1.66 -2.23
CA ALA A 202 -2.55 0.47 -3.05
C ALA A 202 -3.93 0.10 -3.62
N ASP A 203 -3.94 -0.63 -4.73
CA ASP A 203 -5.15 -1.31 -5.20
C ASP A 203 -5.40 -2.54 -4.33
N THR A 204 -6.61 -2.66 -3.78
CA THR A 204 -6.97 -3.72 -2.83
C THR A 204 -7.47 -5.00 -3.51
N GLU A 205 -7.73 -4.96 -4.82
CA GLU A 205 -8.16 -6.13 -5.58
C GLU A 205 -6.94 -6.94 -6.03
N TYR A 206 -5.98 -6.29 -6.67
CA TYR A 206 -4.75 -6.85 -7.20
C TYR A 206 -3.60 -6.86 -6.19
N GLU A 207 -3.73 -6.09 -5.10
CA GLU A 207 -2.73 -5.95 -4.04
C GLU A 207 -1.39 -5.37 -4.53
N LEU A 208 -1.49 -4.38 -5.42
CA LEU A 208 -0.33 -3.71 -6.02
C LEU A 208 -0.28 -2.23 -5.60
N PRO A 209 0.94 -1.66 -5.50
CA PRO A 209 1.11 -0.31 -4.99
C PRO A 209 0.71 0.69 -6.09
N VAL A 210 0.02 1.76 -5.70
CA VAL A 210 -0.40 2.84 -6.62
C VAL A 210 0.43 4.10 -6.36
N ALA A 211 0.64 4.42 -5.08
CA ALA A 211 1.47 5.54 -4.66
C ALA A 211 1.98 5.32 -3.24
N PHE A 212 3.10 5.93 -2.87
CA PHE A 212 3.58 5.90 -1.50
C PHE A 212 4.41 7.15 -1.17
N THR A 213 4.61 7.39 0.12
CA THR A 213 5.60 8.37 0.59
C THR A 213 6.20 7.91 1.92
N VAL A 214 7.41 8.36 2.23
CA VAL A 214 8.08 8.08 3.50
C VAL A 214 8.12 9.36 4.33
N SER A 215 7.75 9.27 5.61
CA SER A 215 7.90 10.35 6.59
C SER A 215 8.72 9.88 7.79
N ARG A 216 9.10 10.80 8.66
CA ARG A 216 9.55 10.45 10.02
C ARG A 216 8.42 9.77 10.80
N ALA A 217 8.78 8.93 11.78
CA ALA A 217 7.84 8.14 12.56
C ALA A 217 6.87 8.98 13.41
N SER A 218 7.29 10.19 13.82
CA SER A 218 6.46 11.12 14.59
C SER A 218 5.31 11.76 13.80
N LYS A 219 5.32 11.66 12.46
CA LYS A 219 4.31 12.32 11.63
C LYS A 219 3.01 11.53 11.62
N HIS A 220 1.92 12.21 12.00
CA HIS A 220 0.58 11.67 11.86
C HIS A 220 0.25 11.28 10.41
N GLU A 221 -0.42 10.14 10.25
CA GLU A 221 -0.64 9.52 8.94
C GLU A 221 -1.64 10.28 8.08
N VAL A 222 -2.78 10.69 8.66
CA VAL A 222 -3.85 11.39 7.93
C VAL A 222 -3.35 12.64 7.20
N PRO A 223 -2.64 13.60 7.83
CA PRO A 223 -2.09 14.75 7.10
C PRO A 223 -1.14 14.38 5.95
N VAL A 224 -0.36 13.30 6.10
CA VAL A 224 0.57 12.85 5.06
C VAL A 224 -0.19 12.21 3.90
N MET A 225 -1.19 11.38 4.19
CA MET A 225 -2.07 10.76 3.19
C MET A 225 -2.87 11.80 2.41
N ARG A 226 -3.44 12.82 3.08
CA ARG A 226 -4.10 13.95 2.38
C ARG A 226 -3.14 14.66 1.42
N LYS A 227 -1.88 14.89 1.83
CA LYS A 227 -0.86 15.47 0.95
C LYS A 227 -0.54 14.57 -0.24
N LEU A 228 -0.49 13.25 -0.03
CA LEU A 228 -0.29 12.28 -1.10
C LEU A 228 -1.45 12.33 -2.11
N ILE A 229 -2.70 12.26 -1.65
CA ILE A 229 -3.92 12.37 -2.50
C ILE A 229 -3.90 13.68 -3.30
N ARG A 230 -3.65 14.82 -2.66
CA ARG A 230 -3.54 16.13 -3.34
C ARG A 230 -2.41 16.17 -4.37
N SER A 231 -1.32 15.44 -4.13
CA SER A 231 -0.23 15.33 -5.11
C SER A 231 -0.66 14.50 -6.31
N LEU A 232 -1.42 13.41 -6.10
CA LEU A 232 -2.00 12.61 -7.18
C LEU A 232 -3.01 13.41 -7.99
N ASP A 233 -3.87 14.19 -7.33
CA ASP A 233 -4.82 15.06 -8.02
C ASP A 233 -4.14 16.03 -9.00
N ARG A 234 -3.04 16.66 -8.57
CA ARG A 234 -2.29 17.59 -9.42
C ARG A 234 -1.54 16.94 -10.58
N HIS A 235 -0.93 15.77 -10.36
CA HIS A 235 0.05 15.22 -11.32
C HIS A 235 -0.44 13.95 -12.03
N ARG A 236 -1.39 13.22 -11.43
CA ARG A 236 -1.92 11.94 -11.94
C ARG A 236 -3.43 11.83 -11.63
N PRO A 237 -4.27 12.80 -12.06
CA PRO A 237 -5.69 12.85 -11.69
C PRO A 237 -6.51 11.64 -12.15
N HIS A 238 -6.04 10.90 -13.16
CA HIS A 238 -6.69 9.69 -13.64
C HIS A 238 -6.84 8.62 -12.54
N ILE A 239 -5.93 8.58 -11.56
CA ILE A 239 -5.99 7.67 -10.40
C ILE A 239 -7.23 7.94 -9.56
N LEU A 240 -7.47 9.20 -9.22
CA LEU A 240 -8.62 9.59 -8.39
C LEU A 240 -9.93 9.51 -9.18
N LYS A 241 -9.89 9.78 -10.49
CA LYS A 241 -11.05 9.62 -11.39
C LYS A 241 -11.50 8.16 -11.53
N ALA A 242 -10.56 7.22 -11.49
CA ALA A 242 -10.85 5.79 -11.57
C ALA A 242 -11.34 5.20 -10.23
N ALA A 243 -10.98 5.83 -9.11
CA ALA A 243 -11.30 5.34 -7.78
C ALA A 243 -12.80 5.46 -7.46
N GLU A 244 -13.41 4.34 -7.04
CA GLU A 244 -14.81 4.28 -6.60
C GLU A 244 -14.91 4.21 -5.07
N VAL A 245 -13.96 3.50 -4.45
CA VAL A 245 -13.94 3.20 -3.01
C VAL A 245 -12.54 3.45 -2.45
N PHE A 246 -12.48 4.06 -1.27
CA PHE A 246 -11.26 4.24 -0.48
C PHE A 246 -11.43 3.58 0.89
N THR A 247 -10.61 2.58 1.20
CA THR A 247 -10.65 1.86 2.48
C THR A 247 -9.44 2.20 3.34
N ALA A 248 -9.67 2.49 4.63
CA ALA A 248 -8.59 2.72 5.59
C ALA A 248 -9.05 2.32 7.00
N ASP A 249 -8.09 2.17 7.91
CA ASP A 249 -8.39 1.80 9.29
C ASP A 249 -8.94 2.99 10.11
N ARG A 250 -9.24 2.71 11.37
CA ARG A 250 -9.78 3.68 12.33
C ARG A 250 -8.86 4.88 12.60
N GLY A 251 -7.55 4.75 12.35
CA GLY A 251 -6.59 5.85 12.44
C GLY A 251 -6.81 6.93 11.39
N TYR A 252 -7.47 6.59 10.28
CA TYR A 252 -7.77 7.51 9.18
C TYR A 252 -9.12 8.25 9.29
N ASP A 253 -9.86 8.02 10.39
CA ASP A 253 -11.15 8.65 10.62
C ASP A 253 -11.02 10.16 10.87
N ASP A 254 -11.11 10.93 9.79
CA ASP A 254 -10.95 12.38 9.77
C ASP A 254 -11.96 13.00 8.79
N GLY A 255 -12.72 13.98 9.27
CA GLY A 255 -13.73 14.66 8.46
C GLY A 255 -13.13 15.35 7.23
N THR A 256 -11.91 15.89 7.32
CA THR A 256 -11.26 16.57 6.19
C THR A 256 -10.88 15.57 5.09
N LEU A 257 -10.40 14.38 5.47
CA LEU A 257 -10.11 13.30 4.52
C LEU A 257 -11.39 12.77 3.89
N ILE A 258 -12.44 12.55 4.67
CA ILE A 258 -13.75 12.11 4.16
C ILE A 258 -14.32 13.12 3.16
N ASP A 259 -14.22 14.42 3.47
CA ASP A 259 -14.65 15.49 2.58
C ASP A 259 -13.86 15.53 1.29
N LEU A 260 -12.53 15.43 1.38
CA LEU A 260 -11.65 15.33 0.22
C LEU A 260 -12.06 14.16 -0.70
N LEU A 261 -12.33 12.98 -0.12
CA LEU A 261 -12.70 11.80 -0.89
C LEU A 261 -14.06 11.96 -1.58
N TRP A 262 -15.11 12.32 -0.83
CA TRP A 262 -16.47 12.31 -1.37
C TRP A 262 -16.86 13.59 -2.10
N HIS A 263 -16.58 14.76 -1.52
CA HIS A 263 -17.05 16.03 -2.08
C HIS A 263 -16.20 16.47 -3.27
N GLU A 264 -14.90 16.22 -3.24
CA GLU A 264 -13.99 16.66 -4.31
C GLU A 264 -13.79 15.58 -5.38
N HIS A 265 -13.74 14.31 -4.98
CA HIS A 265 -13.40 13.21 -5.91
C HIS A 265 -14.51 12.17 -6.13
N ARG A 266 -15.65 12.26 -5.43
CA ARG A 266 -16.75 11.27 -5.50
C ARG A 266 -16.33 9.84 -5.17
N ILE A 267 -15.26 9.69 -4.37
CA ILE A 267 -14.77 8.40 -3.88
C ILE A 267 -15.50 8.07 -2.57
N LYS A 268 -16.06 6.87 -2.46
CA LYS A 268 -16.79 6.44 -1.25
C LYS A 268 -15.81 6.07 -0.14
N PRO A 269 -15.81 6.78 1.00
CA PRO A 269 -14.93 6.48 2.11
C PRO A 269 -15.49 5.31 2.94
N VAL A 270 -14.66 4.28 3.12
CA VAL A 270 -14.91 3.08 3.92
C VAL A 270 -13.83 3.02 5.00
N ILE A 271 -13.97 3.91 5.97
CA ILE A 271 -13.00 4.16 7.04
C ILE A 271 -13.67 3.81 8.36
N ASP A 272 -13.08 2.92 9.15
CA ASP A 272 -13.61 2.58 10.47
C ASP A 272 -13.66 3.81 11.40
N ILE A 273 -14.60 3.87 12.33
CA ILE A 273 -14.91 5.10 13.09
C ILE A 273 -14.48 5.06 14.54
N ARG A 274 -13.94 6.17 15.02
CA ARG A 274 -13.63 6.45 16.42
C ARG A 274 -14.84 7.08 17.09
N ASN A 275 -15.17 6.60 18.28
CA ASN A 275 -16.04 7.36 19.16
C ASN A 275 -15.29 8.61 19.65
N LEU A 276 -15.73 9.80 19.21
CA LEU A 276 -15.21 11.10 19.64
C LEU A 276 -16.27 11.92 20.39
N TRP A 277 -17.42 11.31 20.73
CA TRP A 277 -18.44 11.96 21.53
C TRP A 277 -17.95 12.09 22.98
N LYS A 278 -18.26 13.23 23.61
CA LYS A 278 -17.74 13.61 24.94
C LYS A 278 -18.84 13.91 25.95
N ASP A 279 -20.08 13.91 25.49
CA ASP A 279 -21.31 14.13 26.24
C ASP A 279 -21.71 12.91 27.08
N GLY A 280 -21.11 11.74 26.81
CA GLY A 280 -21.44 10.48 27.50
C GLY A 280 -22.69 9.80 26.93
N GLU A 281 -23.32 10.42 25.93
CA GLU A 281 -24.52 9.91 25.28
C GLU A 281 -24.18 8.73 24.35
N GLU A 282 -25.01 7.70 24.38
CA GLU A 282 -24.88 6.55 23.48
C GLU A 282 -25.45 6.84 22.09
N THR A 283 -26.41 7.77 22.02
CA THR A 283 -27.11 8.11 20.77
C THR A 283 -27.36 9.61 20.65
N LYS A 284 -27.58 10.08 19.42
CA LYS A 284 -27.97 11.45 19.10
C LYS A 284 -29.28 11.44 18.33
N LEU A 285 -30.14 12.41 18.62
CA LEU A 285 -31.40 12.59 17.90
C LEU A 285 -31.12 13.06 16.46
N VAL A 286 -31.77 12.43 15.48
CA VAL A 286 -31.79 12.92 14.10
C VAL A 286 -32.63 14.18 14.07
N ALA A 287 -32.01 15.30 13.69
CA ALA A 287 -32.68 16.60 13.64
C ALA A 287 -33.97 16.55 12.82
N GLY A 288 -35.03 17.18 13.33
CA GLY A 288 -36.35 17.20 12.71
C GLY A 288 -37.18 15.93 12.92
N THR A 289 -36.71 14.99 13.73
CA THR A 289 -37.49 13.83 14.18
C THR A 289 -37.57 13.81 15.71
N PRO A 290 -38.69 13.39 16.31
CA PRO A 290 -38.79 13.29 17.77
C PRO A 290 -38.35 11.94 18.33
N ASN A 291 -38.14 10.94 17.47
CA ASN A 291 -37.99 9.55 17.91
C ASN A 291 -36.99 8.73 17.08
N VAL A 292 -36.20 9.35 16.21
CA VAL A 292 -35.12 8.66 15.50
C VAL A 292 -33.79 9.11 16.06
N VAL A 293 -32.98 8.13 16.45
CA VAL A 293 -31.65 8.35 17.00
C VAL A 293 -30.61 7.62 16.15
N TYR A 294 -29.35 8.01 16.29
CA TYR A 294 -28.21 7.29 15.70
C TYR A 294 -27.07 7.19 16.70
N ASP A 295 -26.27 6.13 16.61
CA ASP A 295 -25.05 5.97 17.39
C ASP A 295 -23.82 6.50 16.61
N TYR A 296 -22.66 6.54 17.27
CA TYR A 296 -21.41 6.98 16.63
C TYR A 296 -20.95 6.05 15.49
N GLN A 297 -21.47 4.83 15.41
CA GLN A 297 -21.16 3.85 14.36
C GLN A 297 -22.04 4.04 13.12
N GLY A 298 -23.06 4.90 13.19
CA GLY A 298 -24.01 5.15 12.11
C GLY A 298 -25.16 4.14 12.05
N THR A 299 -25.38 3.38 13.13
CA THR A 299 -26.61 2.61 13.33
C THR A 299 -27.73 3.59 13.60
N VAL A 300 -28.74 3.60 12.73
CA VAL A 300 -29.92 4.47 12.89
C VAL A 300 -31.03 3.64 13.50
N SER A 301 -31.66 4.15 14.56
CA SER A 301 -32.72 3.45 15.28
C SER A 301 -33.96 4.30 15.47
N CYS A 302 -35.13 3.67 15.41
CA CYS A 302 -36.40 4.27 15.78
C CYS A 302 -36.73 3.87 17.22
N VAL A 303 -37.06 4.85 18.06
CA VAL A 303 -37.56 4.65 19.42
C VAL A 303 -39.08 4.67 19.39
N CYS A 304 -39.71 3.64 19.96
CA CYS A 304 -41.17 3.59 20.07
C CYS A 304 -41.65 4.61 21.10
N MET A 305 -42.51 5.56 20.68
CA MET A 305 -43.01 6.62 21.57
C MET A 305 -43.92 6.12 22.70
N ALA A 306 -44.50 4.92 22.57
CA ALA A 306 -45.36 4.34 23.60
C ALA A 306 -44.58 3.48 24.61
N THR A 307 -43.52 2.79 24.17
CA THR A 307 -42.84 1.76 24.97
C THR A 307 -41.37 2.05 25.25
N GLY A 308 -40.79 3.10 24.64
CA GLY A 308 -39.36 3.41 24.70
C GLY A 308 -38.46 2.40 23.96
N THR A 309 -39.03 1.36 23.33
CA THR A 309 -38.23 0.31 22.69
C THR A 309 -37.49 0.84 21.47
N GLN A 310 -36.16 0.79 21.50
CA GLN A 310 -35.28 1.15 20.38
C GLN A 310 -35.13 -0.02 19.42
N ARG A 311 -35.26 0.23 18.11
CA ARG A 311 -35.08 -0.78 17.05
C ARG A 311 -34.34 -0.19 15.85
N GLU A 312 -33.37 -0.93 15.31
CA GLU A 312 -32.59 -0.51 14.15
C GLU A 312 -33.49 -0.32 12.91
N MET A 313 -33.34 0.83 12.25
CA MET A 313 -34.06 1.18 11.04
C MET A 313 -33.44 0.52 9.81
N ALA A 314 -34.28 0.17 8.85
CA ALA A 314 -33.84 -0.48 7.63
C ALA A 314 -33.17 0.52 6.66
N TYR A 315 -31.89 0.33 6.35
CA TYR A 315 -31.22 1.12 5.31
C TYR A 315 -31.82 0.84 3.92
N ARG A 316 -32.32 1.88 3.25
CA ARG A 316 -33.02 1.79 1.95
C ARG A 316 -32.23 2.38 0.77
N GLY A 317 -30.99 2.82 1.00
CA GLY A 317 -30.10 3.30 -0.05
C GLY A 317 -29.65 4.75 0.11
N PHE A 318 -28.70 5.12 -0.74
CA PHE A 318 -28.15 6.46 -0.83
C PHE A 318 -28.78 7.22 -2.00
N GLU A 319 -29.39 8.36 -1.72
CA GLU A 319 -29.99 9.24 -2.73
C GLU A 319 -28.99 10.34 -3.10
N GLU A 320 -28.12 10.08 -4.09
CA GLU A 320 -26.98 10.94 -4.45
C GLU A 320 -27.39 12.38 -4.78
N LYS A 321 -28.45 12.58 -5.57
CA LYS A 321 -28.96 13.92 -5.92
C LYS A 321 -29.36 14.76 -4.71
N ARG A 322 -29.77 14.12 -3.61
CA ARG A 322 -30.19 14.78 -2.36
C ARG A 322 -29.06 14.82 -1.33
N GLY A 323 -28.00 14.04 -1.52
CA GLY A 323 -26.96 13.86 -0.50
C GLY A 323 -27.51 13.28 0.80
N THR A 324 -28.46 12.34 0.71
CA THR A 324 -29.15 11.76 1.88
C THR A 324 -29.12 10.25 1.88
N LEU A 325 -29.00 9.65 3.06
CA LEU A 325 -29.26 8.23 3.30
C LEU A 325 -30.72 8.03 3.68
N LYS A 326 -31.38 7.08 3.03
CA LYS A 326 -32.80 6.77 3.26
C LYS A 326 -32.91 5.62 4.26
N TYR A 327 -33.72 5.80 5.30
CA TYR A 327 -33.99 4.77 6.30
C TYR A 327 -35.49 4.54 6.44
N GLY A 328 -35.92 3.28 6.41
CA GLY A 328 -37.32 2.89 6.53
C GLY A 328 -37.74 2.58 7.96
N CYS A 329 -39.02 2.79 8.27
CA CYS A 329 -39.61 2.35 9.53
C CYS A 329 -39.39 0.84 9.73
N PRO A 330 -38.82 0.40 10.86
CA PRO A 330 -38.52 -1.01 11.09
C PRO A 330 -39.79 -1.87 11.16
N ALA A 331 -40.87 -1.36 11.77
CA ALA A 331 -42.15 -2.08 11.85
C ALA A 331 -42.73 -2.38 10.45
N VAL A 332 -42.67 -1.40 9.56
CA VAL A 332 -43.13 -1.55 8.17
C VAL A 332 -42.20 -2.46 7.37
N HIS A 333 -40.89 -2.38 7.59
CA HIS A 333 -39.93 -3.16 6.82
C HIS A 333 -39.87 -4.63 7.24
N TYR A 334 -39.89 -4.90 8.55
CA TYR A 334 -39.76 -6.25 9.12
C TYR A 334 -41.12 -6.90 9.43
N GLY A 335 -42.24 -6.17 9.25
CA GLY A 335 -43.58 -6.75 9.32
C GLY A 335 -44.08 -7.07 10.73
N TYR A 336 -43.78 -6.21 11.72
CA TYR A 336 -44.27 -6.39 13.10
C TYR A 336 -45.16 -5.22 13.55
N GLU A 337 -46.02 -5.47 14.54
CA GLU A 337 -46.88 -4.44 15.13
C GLU A 337 -46.10 -3.52 16.08
N CYS A 338 -46.24 -2.21 15.88
CA CYS A 338 -45.63 -1.20 16.73
C CYS A 338 -46.70 -0.52 17.60
N ALA A 339 -46.60 -0.65 18.92
CA ALA A 339 -47.52 -0.03 19.87
C ALA A 339 -47.65 1.49 19.69
N GLY A 340 -46.56 2.17 19.29
CA GLY A 340 -46.56 3.61 19.03
C GLY A 340 -47.06 4.01 17.64
N LYS A 341 -47.55 3.09 16.80
CA LYS A 341 -47.88 3.38 15.38
C LYS A 341 -48.88 4.52 15.20
N ALA A 342 -49.89 4.61 16.05
CA ALA A 342 -50.97 5.60 15.92
C ALA A 342 -50.49 7.04 16.14
N SER A 343 -49.50 7.25 17.01
CA SER A 343 -48.95 8.56 17.36
C SER A 343 -47.56 8.82 16.77
N CYS A 344 -47.03 7.88 15.96
CA CYS A 344 -45.68 7.98 15.42
C CYS A 344 -45.66 9.01 14.27
N PRO A 345 -44.87 10.09 14.39
CA PRO A 345 -44.74 11.08 13.32
C PRO A 345 -43.81 10.60 12.19
N LEU A 346 -43.14 9.45 12.38
CA LEU A 346 -42.34 8.82 11.36
C LEU A 346 -43.25 8.32 10.23
N ALA A 347 -43.09 8.88 9.04
CA ALA A 347 -43.66 8.31 7.83
C ALA A 347 -43.06 6.91 7.53
N SER A 348 -43.30 6.36 6.34
CA SER A 348 -42.70 5.08 5.94
C SER A 348 -41.17 5.10 5.88
N CYS A 349 -40.56 6.28 5.72
CA CYS A 349 -39.11 6.47 5.69
C CYS A 349 -38.71 7.91 6.05
N ILE A 350 -37.44 8.07 6.42
CA ILE A 350 -36.76 9.35 6.60
C ILE A 350 -35.54 9.45 5.69
N ARG A 351 -35.03 10.67 5.56
CA ARG A 351 -33.81 10.99 4.83
C ARG A 351 -32.88 11.73 5.77
N ILE A 352 -31.69 11.19 5.96
CA ILE A 352 -30.66 11.79 6.79
C ILE A 352 -29.59 12.37 5.86
N PRO A 353 -29.41 13.70 5.84
CA PRO A 353 -28.33 14.33 5.08
C PRO A 353 -26.95 13.84 5.53
N LEU A 354 -26.02 13.67 4.59
CA LEU A 354 -24.62 13.38 4.95
C LEU A 354 -24.00 14.48 5.82
N SER A 355 -24.51 15.72 5.70
CA SER A 355 -24.08 16.86 6.51
C SER A 355 -24.50 16.79 7.97
N THR A 356 -25.42 15.88 8.37
CA THR A 356 -25.83 15.71 9.77
C THR A 356 -24.65 15.35 10.66
N ASP A 357 -23.80 14.44 10.19
CA ASP A 357 -22.48 14.15 10.76
C ASP A 357 -21.66 13.46 9.66
N ARG A 358 -20.70 14.19 9.08
CA ARG A 358 -19.98 13.72 7.89
C ARG A 358 -19.08 12.51 8.15
N ARG A 359 -18.71 12.25 9.41
CA ARG A 359 -17.92 11.06 9.77
C ARG A 359 -18.82 9.83 9.89
N VAL A 360 -20.00 10.02 10.45
CA VAL A 360 -20.99 8.96 10.68
C VAL A 360 -21.74 8.62 9.39
N PHE A 361 -22.30 9.61 8.72
CA PHE A 361 -23.10 9.47 7.50
C PHE A 361 -22.25 9.74 6.26
N THR A 362 -21.79 8.65 5.64
CA THR A 362 -21.04 8.65 4.39
C THR A 362 -21.92 8.13 3.24
N PRO A 363 -21.55 8.37 1.96
CA PRO A 363 -22.30 7.86 0.78
C PRO A 363 -22.44 6.33 0.73
N LEU A 364 -21.69 5.60 1.56
CA LEU A 364 -21.87 4.18 1.80
C LEU A 364 -22.17 3.96 3.28
N ALA A 365 -23.45 3.82 3.62
CA ALA A 365 -23.89 3.65 5.01
C ALA A 365 -23.11 2.54 5.72
N ARG A 366 -22.60 2.85 6.92
CA ARG A 366 -21.78 1.94 7.75
C ARG A 366 -22.50 0.65 8.12
N SER A 367 -23.81 0.72 8.35
CA SER A 367 -24.67 -0.45 8.61
C SER A 367 -24.91 -1.34 7.39
N SER A 368 -24.58 -0.89 6.17
CA SER A 368 -24.87 -1.65 4.97
C SER A 368 -23.96 -2.88 4.79
N TYR A 369 -24.51 -3.97 4.25
CA TYR A 369 -23.72 -5.14 3.87
C TYR A 369 -22.61 -4.81 2.88
N ARG A 370 -22.83 -3.82 2.00
CA ARG A 370 -21.82 -3.36 1.05
C ARG A 370 -20.63 -2.74 1.80
N TRP A 371 -20.86 -1.93 2.83
CA TRP A 371 -19.77 -1.37 3.64
C TRP A 371 -18.90 -2.47 4.24
N LYS A 372 -19.51 -3.50 4.86
CA LYS A 372 -18.78 -4.65 5.43
C LYS A 372 -17.93 -5.38 4.39
N ARG A 373 -18.47 -5.64 3.19
CA ARG A 373 -17.73 -6.28 2.09
C ARG A 373 -16.58 -5.43 1.57
N GLU A 374 -16.77 -4.13 1.43
CA GLU A 374 -15.71 -3.21 1.01
C GLU A 374 -14.61 -3.11 2.07
N TYR A 375 -14.97 -3.00 3.34
CA TYR A 375 -14.02 -2.89 4.44
C TYR A 375 -13.14 -4.15 4.59
N ALA A 376 -13.70 -5.34 4.33
CA ALA A 376 -12.94 -6.59 4.36
C ALA A 376 -11.74 -6.64 3.37
N LYS A 377 -11.79 -5.83 2.30
CA LYS A 377 -10.69 -5.72 1.33
C LYS A 377 -9.44 -5.04 1.90
N ARG A 378 -9.54 -4.36 3.05
CA ARG A 378 -8.39 -3.77 3.77
C ARG A 378 -7.28 -4.77 4.07
N THR A 379 -7.62 -6.05 4.24
CA THR A 379 -6.64 -7.15 4.45
C THR A 379 -5.59 -7.25 3.33
N ALA A 380 -5.86 -6.71 2.14
CA ALA A 380 -4.87 -6.57 1.08
C ALA A 380 -3.63 -5.78 1.50
N LEU A 381 -3.80 -4.72 2.29
CA LEU A 381 -2.70 -3.86 2.76
C LEU A 381 -1.80 -4.61 3.73
N GLU A 382 -2.38 -5.43 4.62
CA GLU A 382 -1.65 -6.31 5.52
C GLU A 382 -0.82 -7.34 4.73
N ARG A 383 -1.35 -7.88 3.63
CA ARG A 383 -0.61 -8.79 2.74
C ARG A 383 0.54 -8.10 2.01
N ILE A 384 0.34 -6.86 1.53
CA ILE A 384 1.42 -6.06 0.94
C ILE A 384 2.50 -5.78 1.98
N HIS A 385 2.13 -5.38 3.18
CA HIS A 385 3.05 -5.14 4.29
C HIS A 385 3.83 -6.41 4.68
N SER A 386 3.17 -7.58 4.67
CA SER A 386 3.84 -8.86 4.90
C SER A 386 4.86 -9.20 3.81
N ARG A 387 4.56 -8.94 2.52
CA ARG A 387 5.52 -9.09 1.42
C ARG A 387 6.72 -8.17 1.58
N LEU A 388 6.49 -6.91 1.98
CA LEU A 388 7.56 -5.97 2.26
C LEU A 388 8.50 -6.46 3.37
N ASP A 389 7.95 -6.95 4.48
CA ASP A 389 8.77 -7.43 5.61
C ASP A 389 9.53 -8.71 5.26
N ARG A 390 8.82 -9.74 4.79
CA ARG A 390 9.35 -11.09 4.63
C ARG A 390 10.03 -11.29 3.29
N SER A 391 9.31 -11.03 2.20
CA SER A 391 9.78 -11.32 0.84
C SER A 391 10.78 -10.29 0.32
N PHE A 392 10.67 -9.03 0.75
CA PHE A 392 11.64 -7.98 0.39
C PHE A 392 12.59 -7.62 1.54
N SER A 393 12.57 -8.44 2.60
CA SER A 393 13.49 -8.40 3.74
C SER A 393 13.62 -7.02 4.40
N LEU A 394 12.55 -6.20 4.41
CA LEU A 394 12.57 -4.93 5.14
C LEU A 394 12.73 -5.14 6.65
N GLU A 395 12.41 -6.32 7.20
CA GLU A 395 12.63 -6.61 8.61
C GLU A 395 14.13 -6.77 8.98
N LEU A 396 14.96 -7.13 7.99
CA LEU A 396 16.41 -7.31 8.14
C LEU A 396 17.23 -6.20 7.46
N HIS A 397 16.57 -5.12 7.03
CA HIS A 397 17.22 -4.07 6.25
C HIS A 397 18.33 -3.36 7.05
N THR A 398 19.34 -2.85 6.34
CA THR A 398 20.46 -2.09 6.93
C THR A 398 20.40 -0.60 6.66
N ILE A 399 19.24 -0.12 6.20
CA ILE A 399 19.10 1.22 5.60
C ILE A 399 18.99 2.29 6.68
N ARG A 400 19.82 3.33 6.56
CA ARG A 400 19.76 4.55 7.38
C ARG A 400 19.55 5.77 6.50
N GLY A 401 18.58 6.60 6.86
CA GLY A 401 18.19 7.81 6.13
C GLY A 401 16.88 7.65 5.34
N GLN A 402 15.98 8.61 5.50
CA GLN A 402 14.66 8.65 4.87
C GLN A 402 14.74 8.57 3.34
N GLU A 403 15.67 9.31 2.74
CA GLU A 403 15.88 9.31 1.29
C GLU A 403 16.36 7.94 0.77
N LYS A 404 17.23 7.25 1.52
CA LYS A 404 17.71 5.92 1.14
C LYS A 404 16.58 4.91 1.19
N LEU A 405 15.75 4.97 2.23
CA LEU A 405 14.58 4.13 2.39
C LEU A 405 13.58 4.36 1.25
N SER A 406 13.35 5.63 0.87
CA SER A 406 12.48 5.97 -0.25
C SER A 406 12.97 5.40 -1.59
N VAL A 407 14.27 5.52 -1.89
CA VAL A 407 14.86 4.90 -3.10
C VAL A 407 14.70 3.39 -3.10
N HIS A 408 14.99 2.74 -1.97
CA HIS A 408 14.86 1.29 -1.85
C HIS A 408 13.41 0.82 -2.03
N LEU A 409 12.44 1.48 -1.39
CA LEU A 409 11.02 1.18 -1.56
C LEU A 409 10.55 1.43 -3.00
N THR A 410 11.08 2.45 -3.67
CA THR A 410 10.77 2.70 -5.09
C THR A 410 11.21 1.51 -5.95
N LEU A 411 12.40 0.95 -5.69
CA LEU A 411 12.89 -0.26 -6.37
C LEU A 411 12.01 -1.46 -6.06
N VAL A 412 11.71 -1.72 -4.79
CA VAL A 412 10.87 -2.85 -4.35
C VAL A 412 9.49 -2.80 -4.99
N PHE A 413 8.82 -1.65 -4.97
CA PHE A 413 7.50 -1.50 -5.58
C PHE A 413 7.54 -1.57 -7.10
N SER A 414 8.65 -1.14 -7.73
CA SER A 414 8.86 -1.32 -9.17
C SER A 414 9.00 -2.79 -9.53
N VAL A 415 9.84 -3.54 -8.80
CA VAL A 415 10.02 -4.99 -9.01
C VAL A 415 8.70 -5.74 -8.78
N MET A 416 7.95 -5.41 -7.73
CA MET A 416 6.65 -6.02 -7.46
C MET A 416 5.66 -5.78 -8.60
N SER A 417 5.62 -4.57 -9.17
CA SER A 417 4.71 -4.22 -10.26
C SER A 417 5.16 -4.84 -11.59
N ALA A 418 6.47 -4.85 -11.87
CA ALA A 418 7.05 -5.46 -13.07
C ALA A 418 6.83 -6.98 -13.10
N LEU A 419 7.01 -7.67 -11.96
CA LEU A 419 6.67 -9.10 -11.83
C LEU A 419 5.20 -9.35 -12.15
N ALA A 420 4.30 -8.55 -11.57
CA ALA A 420 2.87 -8.75 -11.76
C ALA A 420 2.45 -8.54 -13.23
N LEU A 421 2.95 -7.48 -13.87
CA LEU A 421 2.70 -7.21 -15.29
C LEU A 421 3.31 -8.28 -16.19
N GLY A 422 4.54 -8.71 -15.91
CA GLY A 422 5.18 -9.80 -16.64
C GLY A 422 4.34 -11.07 -16.61
N ARG A 423 3.85 -11.47 -15.43
CA ARG A 423 2.97 -12.64 -15.28
C ARG A 423 1.65 -12.48 -16.04
N VAL A 424 1.08 -11.29 -16.07
CA VAL A 424 -0.15 -11.03 -16.82
C VAL A 424 0.09 -11.16 -18.33
N ARG A 425 1.21 -10.64 -18.82
CA ARG A 425 1.63 -10.73 -20.24
C ARG A 425 1.98 -12.15 -20.66
N GLU A 426 2.49 -12.97 -19.75
CA GLU A 426 2.70 -14.41 -19.95
C GLU A 426 1.40 -15.24 -19.86
N ASN A 427 0.23 -14.60 -19.78
CA ASN A 427 -1.08 -15.26 -19.57
C ASN A 427 -1.17 -16.08 -18.27
N GLN A 428 -0.45 -15.64 -17.22
CA GLN A 428 -0.45 -16.23 -15.88
C GLN A 428 -0.98 -15.26 -14.80
N PRO A 429 -2.17 -14.64 -14.97
CA PRO A 429 -2.68 -13.63 -14.03
C PRO A 429 -2.87 -14.18 -12.61
N ASN A 430 -3.18 -15.48 -12.46
CA ASN A 430 -3.30 -16.14 -11.15
C ASN A 430 -1.98 -16.16 -10.36
N GLN A 431 -0.84 -16.01 -11.04
CA GLN A 431 0.49 -15.97 -10.41
C GLN A 431 1.00 -14.55 -10.16
N MET A 432 0.25 -13.50 -10.50
CA MET A 432 0.74 -12.12 -10.41
C MET A 432 1.16 -11.67 -8.99
N ARG A 433 0.66 -12.35 -7.96
CA ARG A 433 1.00 -12.09 -6.53
C ARG A 433 2.10 -13.02 -6.01
N SER A 434 2.50 -14.01 -6.80
CA SER A 434 3.53 -14.99 -6.43
C SER A 434 4.90 -14.36 -6.59
N LEU A 435 5.63 -14.25 -5.48
CA LEU A 435 7.01 -13.81 -5.49
C LEU A 435 8.01 -14.97 -5.59
N VAL A 436 7.57 -16.23 -5.55
CA VAL A 436 8.46 -17.41 -5.34
C VAL A 436 8.26 -18.52 -6.38
N ARG A 437 7.09 -18.64 -7.02
CA ARG A 437 6.85 -19.73 -8.00
C ARG A 437 7.38 -19.38 -9.40
N PRO A 438 8.10 -20.31 -10.07
CA PRO A 438 8.42 -20.21 -11.50
C PRO A 438 7.14 -20.20 -12.36
N ALA A 439 7.23 -19.71 -13.60
CA ALA A 439 6.19 -19.98 -14.61
C ALA A 439 6.04 -21.51 -14.73
N ALA A 440 4.80 -21.98 -14.83
CA ALA A 440 4.51 -23.39 -15.10
C ALA A 440 4.84 -23.73 -16.55
#